data_AF-A0A954SDI1-F1
#
_entry.id   AF-A0A954SDI1-F1
#
_cell.length_a   1.000
_cell.length_b   1.000
_cell.length_c   1.000
_cell.angle_alpha   90.00
_cell.angle_beta   90.00
_cell.angle_gamma   90.00
#
_symmetry.space_group_name_H-M   'P 1'
#
loop_
_entity.id
_entity.type
_entity.pdbx_description
1 polymer ?
#
loop_
_entity_poly.entity_id
_entity_poly.type
_entity_poly.pdbx_seq_one_letter_code
_entity_poly.pdbx_strand_id
1 'polypeptide(L)'
;SGKATWRDRPTPETPFFHMRTTGVSHESSLHFTQKQMQQQKTITDPSAVSVPPYFPDTPTFRYTLARYHDRMREIDNQVTGIVDELRDDGVLDNTILFYFGDHGGVLPRSKGYLYETGLHVPLVVWLPEKWKHLAPYKAGSRPQGFVEFVDFGPTVLQLAGVETPQTMDGTPFLGKGISAEEVESRNEAFGYADRFDEKYEQVRSLRQGRFKYIRSFQPYYPDSLQNNYRYKMLAYEEWRELFQAGKLNEVQSAFFESKTIEMLFDVEADPHEVTNLAYHPDHQQTLLAMRSQLRQRLSDIHDLSMYPESALVDEFLPDAVGYGETHRDEIRQLLDVADLELDAPNEAKMNELQAALRSQDRWQRYWAVTACACGGSEIESLKDDLLPLLNDPEPTVRIRAAECFVHWGEEQGKAALLDVLKTSDSSTVALIALNSVVYLRDHVGIKFEPSEIVVKARGGEVARRLEYLGVE
;
A
#
# COMPACT_ATOMS: atom_id res chain seq x y z
N SER A 1 -21.02 14.80 -7.35
CA SER A 1 -22.38 14.70 -7.92
C SER A 1 -22.27 13.96 -9.26
N GLY A 2 -23.02 12.88 -9.48
CA GLY A 2 -22.96 12.10 -10.74
C GLY A 2 -23.64 12.79 -11.95
N LYS A 3 -23.64 14.13 -11.97
CA LYS A 3 -24.39 14.96 -12.94
C LYS A 3 -23.49 15.69 -13.94
N ALA A 4 -22.18 15.64 -13.76
CA ALA A 4 -21.25 16.28 -14.69
C ALA A 4 -21.34 15.61 -16.08
N THR A 5 -21.47 16.41 -17.13
CA THR A 5 -21.54 15.95 -18.52
C THR A 5 -20.90 17.00 -19.43
N TRP A 6 -20.26 16.56 -20.52
CA TRP A 6 -19.74 17.47 -21.55
C TRP A 6 -20.85 18.14 -22.37
N ARG A 7 -22.11 17.69 -22.24
CA ARG A 7 -23.28 18.25 -22.93
C ARG A 7 -23.73 19.59 -22.34
N ASP A 8 -23.44 19.85 -21.07
CA ASP A 8 -23.81 21.09 -20.37
C ASP A 8 -22.75 22.19 -20.54
N ARG A 9 -21.87 22.07 -21.55
CA ARG A 9 -20.88 23.08 -21.86
C ARG A 9 -21.55 24.37 -22.38
N PRO A 10 -21.03 25.57 -22.06
CA PRO A 10 -21.64 26.84 -22.45
C PRO A 10 -21.93 26.97 -23.95
N THR A 11 -21.01 26.49 -24.79
CA THR A 11 -21.19 26.42 -26.24
C THR A 11 -20.58 25.13 -26.81
N PRO A 12 -21.03 24.64 -27.98
CA PRO A 12 -20.46 23.47 -28.64
C PRO A 12 -18.95 23.53 -28.85
N GLU A 13 -18.38 24.73 -29.01
CA GLU A 13 -16.95 25.01 -29.24
C GLU A 13 -16.13 25.01 -27.96
N THR A 14 -16.76 25.13 -26.79
CA THR A 14 -16.05 25.12 -25.51
C THR A 14 -15.40 23.75 -25.30
N PRO A 15 -14.07 23.65 -25.08
CA PRO A 15 -13.43 22.37 -24.82
C PRO A 15 -13.92 21.80 -23.48
N PHE A 16 -13.86 20.48 -23.33
CA PHE A 16 -14.24 19.80 -22.09
C PHE A 16 -13.13 18.88 -21.60
N PHE A 17 -13.05 18.75 -20.28
CA PHE A 17 -12.37 17.66 -19.59
C PHE A 17 -13.44 16.90 -18.81
N HIS A 18 -13.57 15.60 -19.05
CA HIS A 18 -14.60 14.78 -18.42
C HIS A 18 -13.98 13.52 -17.83
N MET A 19 -14.19 13.29 -16.54
CA MET A 19 -13.79 12.08 -15.84
C MET A 19 -15.04 11.29 -15.43
N ARG A 20 -15.12 10.04 -15.89
CA ARG A 20 -16.18 9.10 -15.52
C ARG A 20 -15.59 7.94 -14.73
N THR A 21 -15.81 7.95 -13.42
CA THR A 21 -15.42 6.84 -12.53
C THR A 21 -16.58 5.86 -12.38
N THR A 22 -16.30 4.55 -12.52
CA THR A 22 -17.28 3.48 -12.32
C THR A 22 -16.97 2.70 -11.04
N GLY A 23 -18.00 2.44 -10.24
CA GLY A 23 -17.89 1.63 -9.01
C GLY A 23 -18.20 0.15 -9.20
N VAL A 24 -18.43 -0.31 -10.44
CA VAL A 24 -18.92 -1.66 -10.73
C VAL A 24 -17.95 -2.75 -10.30
N SER A 25 -16.65 -2.56 -10.54
CA SER A 25 -15.59 -3.47 -10.08
C SER A 25 -15.01 -3.08 -8.73
N HIS A 26 -15.65 -2.17 -7.99
CA HIS A 26 -15.21 -1.84 -6.64
C HIS A 26 -15.25 -3.10 -5.76
N GLU A 27 -14.43 -3.15 -4.72
CA GLU A 27 -14.26 -4.33 -3.85
C GLU A 27 -15.58 -4.81 -3.24
N SER A 28 -16.49 -3.88 -2.91
CA SER A 28 -17.85 -4.19 -2.46
C SER A 28 -18.66 -5.09 -3.41
N SER A 29 -18.34 -5.10 -4.70
CA SER A 29 -18.99 -6.00 -5.67
C SER A 29 -18.69 -7.48 -5.42
N LEU A 30 -17.62 -7.76 -4.66
CA LEU A 30 -17.19 -9.09 -4.21
C LEU A 30 -17.60 -9.41 -2.76
N HIS A 31 -18.28 -8.49 -2.05
CA HIS A 31 -18.81 -8.74 -0.70
C HIS A 31 -20.16 -9.49 -0.77
N PHE A 32 -20.17 -10.65 -1.41
CA PHE A 32 -21.34 -11.52 -1.47
C PHE A 32 -21.37 -12.49 -0.28
N THR A 33 -22.57 -12.87 0.14
CA THR A 33 -22.80 -13.88 1.18
C THR A 33 -22.77 -15.30 0.62
N GLN A 34 -22.60 -16.30 1.48
CA GLN A 34 -22.60 -17.72 1.07
C GLN A 34 -23.91 -18.09 0.36
N LYS A 35 -25.03 -17.54 0.86
CA LYS A 35 -26.34 -17.70 0.23
C LYS A 35 -26.38 -17.12 -1.19
N GLN A 36 -25.80 -15.95 -1.41
CA GLN A 36 -25.72 -15.35 -2.75
C GLN A 36 -24.85 -16.19 -3.68
N MET A 37 -23.69 -16.67 -3.23
CA MET A 37 -22.83 -17.56 -4.00
C MET A 37 -23.55 -18.85 -4.43
N GLN A 38 -24.36 -19.44 -3.55
CA GLN A 38 -25.12 -20.66 -3.86
C GLN A 38 -26.30 -20.42 -4.82
N GLN A 39 -26.90 -19.22 -4.79
CA GLN A 39 -28.11 -18.89 -5.54
C GLN A 39 -27.86 -18.17 -6.86
N GLN A 40 -26.75 -17.45 -6.98
CA GLN A 40 -26.40 -16.66 -8.15
C GLN A 40 -25.25 -17.33 -8.88
N LYS A 41 -25.49 -17.75 -10.13
CA LYS A 41 -24.41 -18.24 -10.99
C LYS A 41 -23.69 -17.07 -11.63
N THR A 42 -22.37 -17.18 -11.75
CA THR A 42 -21.56 -16.30 -12.59
C THR A 42 -21.81 -16.61 -14.06
N ILE A 43 -21.61 -15.61 -14.92
CA ILE A 43 -21.61 -15.79 -16.38
C ILE A 43 -20.31 -16.47 -16.79
N THR A 44 -19.19 -16.04 -16.21
CA THR A 44 -17.90 -16.70 -16.32
C THR A 44 -17.93 -18.02 -15.56
N ASP A 45 -17.50 -19.12 -16.20
CA ASP A 45 -17.45 -20.44 -15.57
C ASP A 45 -16.34 -20.48 -14.49
N PRO A 46 -16.67 -20.74 -13.20
CA PRO A 46 -15.66 -20.86 -12.14
C PRO A 46 -14.61 -21.96 -12.36
N SER A 47 -14.90 -22.97 -13.19
CA SER A 47 -13.91 -23.99 -13.54
C SER A 47 -12.89 -23.51 -14.59
N ALA A 48 -13.22 -22.45 -15.35
CA ALA A 48 -12.38 -21.90 -16.41
C ALA A 48 -11.43 -20.78 -15.95
N VAL A 49 -11.58 -20.29 -14.71
CA VAL A 49 -10.67 -19.27 -14.16
C VAL A 49 -9.36 -19.89 -13.70
N SER A 50 -8.27 -19.14 -13.89
CA SER A 50 -6.96 -19.47 -13.33
C SER A 50 -6.88 -18.95 -11.90
N VAL A 51 -6.57 -19.83 -10.95
CA VAL A 51 -6.36 -19.45 -9.55
C VAL A 51 -4.87 -19.18 -9.34
N PRO A 52 -4.47 -17.95 -8.94
CA PRO A 52 -3.08 -17.66 -8.59
C PRO A 52 -2.53 -18.60 -7.51
N PRO A 53 -1.23 -18.94 -7.53
CA PRO A 53 -0.65 -19.96 -6.65
C PRO A 53 -0.71 -19.61 -5.16
N TYR A 54 -0.75 -18.32 -4.83
CA TYR A 54 -0.89 -17.81 -3.46
C TYR A 54 -2.32 -17.88 -2.91
N PHE A 55 -3.31 -18.25 -3.73
CA PHE A 55 -4.66 -18.54 -3.24
C PHE A 55 -4.91 -20.03 -3.08
N PRO A 56 -5.72 -20.44 -2.09
CA PRO A 56 -6.23 -21.79 -2.05
C PRO A 56 -7.23 -22.02 -3.18
N ASP A 57 -7.10 -23.16 -3.88
CA ASP A 57 -7.99 -23.53 -4.98
C ASP A 57 -9.31 -24.12 -4.45
N THR A 58 -10.19 -23.23 -3.98
CA THR A 58 -11.51 -23.58 -3.43
C THR A 58 -12.65 -23.13 -4.34
N PRO A 59 -13.87 -23.70 -4.18
CA PRO A 59 -15.06 -23.19 -4.84
C PRO A 59 -15.30 -21.70 -4.59
N THR A 60 -15.00 -21.20 -3.39
CA THR A 60 -15.17 -19.78 -3.01
C THR A 60 -14.22 -18.88 -3.78
N PHE A 61 -12.93 -19.23 -3.88
CA PHE A 61 -11.95 -18.47 -4.66
C PHE A 61 -12.27 -18.49 -6.15
N ARG A 62 -12.61 -19.66 -6.71
CA ARG A 62 -13.02 -19.79 -8.11
C ARG A 62 -14.25 -18.95 -8.44
N TYR A 63 -15.26 -18.98 -7.58
CA TYR A 63 -16.45 -18.14 -7.74
C TYR A 63 -16.11 -16.64 -7.63
N THR A 64 -15.26 -16.25 -6.68
CA THR A 64 -14.82 -14.85 -6.50
C THR A 64 -14.12 -14.33 -7.75
N LEU A 65 -13.18 -15.10 -8.31
CA LEU A 65 -12.47 -14.77 -9.55
C LEU A 65 -13.43 -14.65 -10.74
N ALA A 66 -14.33 -15.63 -10.90
CA ALA A 66 -15.33 -15.60 -11.97
C ALA A 66 -16.27 -14.39 -11.86
N ARG A 67 -16.71 -14.06 -10.64
CA ARG A 67 -17.55 -12.90 -10.36
C ARG A 67 -16.81 -11.60 -10.67
N TYR A 68 -15.51 -11.52 -10.40
CA TYR A 68 -14.69 -10.37 -10.73
C TYR A 68 -14.57 -10.18 -12.26
N HIS A 69 -14.36 -11.26 -13.02
CA HIS A 69 -14.41 -11.21 -14.49
C HIS A 69 -15.76 -10.74 -15.04
N ASP A 70 -16.87 -11.14 -14.41
CA ASP A 70 -18.19 -10.64 -14.79
C ASP A 70 -18.34 -9.13 -14.56
N ARG A 71 -17.74 -8.59 -13.49
CA ARG A 71 -17.70 -7.12 -13.26
C ARG A 71 -16.86 -6.42 -14.32
N MET A 72 -15.75 -7.01 -14.76
CA MET A 72 -14.93 -6.46 -15.84
C MET A 72 -15.69 -6.40 -17.17
N ARG A 73 -16.48 -7.44 -17.48
CA ARG A 73 -17.36 -7.42 -18.66
C ARG A 73 -18.42 -6.33 -18.58
N GLU A 74 -18.94 -6.06 -17.39
CA GLU A 74 -19.89 -4.98 -17.17
C GLU A 74 -19.25 -3.60 -17.38
N ILE A 75 -18.00 -3.42 -16.96
CA ILE A 75 -17.22 -2.20 -17.23
C ILE A 75 -16.98 -2.02 -18.73
N ASP A 76 -16.59 -3.08 -19.44
CA ASP A 76 -16.37 -3.06 -20.89
C ASP A 76 -17.62 -2.57 -21.66
N ASN A 77 -18.81 -3.04 -21.26
CA ASN A 77 -20.07 -2.54 -21.81
C ASN A 77 -20.31 -1.04 -21.48
N GLN A 78 -19.94 -0.59 -20.27
CA GLN A 78 -20.06 0.83 -19.91
C GLN A 78 -19.12 1.73 -20.71
N VAL A 79 -17.89 1.27 -20.98
CA VAL A 79 -16.94 1.96 -21.85
C VAL A 79 -17.53 2.08 -23.27
N THR A 80 -18.11 1.01 -23.78
CA THR A 80 -18.81 1.01 -25.09
C THR A 80 -19.89 2.09 -25.11
N GLY A 81 -20.76 2.15 -24.09
CA GLY A 81 -21.79 3.18 -23.99
C GLY A 81 -21.24 4.61 -24.02
N ILE A 82 -20.15 4.89 -23.31
CA ILE A 82 -19.52 6.23 -23.31
C ILE A 82 -18.96 6.58 -24.69
N VAL A 83 -18.30 5.63 -25.36
CA VAL A 83 -17.76 5.84 -26.71
C VAL A 83 -18.88 6.08 -27.73
N ASP A 84 -19.98 5.34 -27.62
CA ASP A 84 -21.16 5.52 -28.46
C ASP A 84 -21.80 6.90 -28.22
N GLU A 85 -21.93 7.34 -26.96
CA GLU A 85 -22.44 8.68 -26.63
C GLU A 85 -21.57 9.81 -27.24
N LEU A 86 -20.24 9.69 -27.19
CA LEU A 86 -19.34 10.65 -27.82
C LEU A 86 -19.46 10.66 -29.36
N ARG A 87 -19.74 9.49 -29.95
CA ARG A 87 -19.96 9.34 -31.40
C ARG A 87 -21.28 9.98 -31.82
N ASP A 88 -22.35 9.68 -31.11
CA ASP A 88 -23.69 10.20 -31.36
C ASP A 88 -23.75 11.73 -31.19
N ASP A 89 -22.99 12.26 -30.23
CA ASP A 89 -22.83 13.70 -30.01
C ASP A 89 -21.88 14.36 -31.05
N GLY A 90 -21.25 13.58 -31.94
CA GLY A 90 -20.36 14.09 -32.99
C GLY A 90 -19.04 14.68 -32.49
N VAL A 91 -18.62 14.35 -31.26
CA VAL A 91 -17.40 14.90 -30.63
C VAL A 91 -16.23 13.92 -30.56
N LEU A 92 -16.47 12.62 -30.80
CA LEU A 92 -15.47 11.55 -30.67
C LEU A 92 -14.17 11.84 -31.45
N ASP A 93 -14.26 12.29 -32.69
CA ASP A 93 -13.08 12.59 -33.54
C ASP A 93 -12.24 13.78 -33.03
N ASN A 94 -12.72 14.49 -32.01
CA ASN A 94 -12.05 15.61 -31.35
C ASN A 94 -11.72 15.33 -29.88
N THR A 95 -11.90 14.10 -29.38
CA THR A 95 -11.69 13.75 -27.98
C THR A 95 -10.57 12.73 -27.83
N ILE A 96 -9.61 12.98 -26.93
CA ILE A 96 -8.64 11.98 -26.51
C ILE A 96 -9.25 11.18 -25.35
N LEU A 97 -9.19 9.85 -25.42
CA LEU A 97 -9.76 8.97 -24.40
C LEU A 97 -8.65 8.29 -23.60
N PHE A 98 -8.78 8.34 -22.28
CA PHE A 98 -7.95 7.60 -21.33
C PHE A 98 -8.84 6.56 -20.64
N TYR A 99 -8.41 5.30 -20.66
CA TYR A 99 -9.01 4.21 -19.89
C TYR A 99 -7.94 3.62 -18.97
N PHE A 100 -8.22 3.61 -17.68
CA PHE A 100 -7.35 3.05 -16.67
C PHE A 100 -8.14 2.66 -15.41
N GLY A 101 -7.58 1.77 -14.59
CA GLY A 101 -8.05 1.49 -13.22
C GLY A 101 -7.17 2.21 -12.22
N ASP A 102 -7.69 2.63 -11.07
CA ASP A 102 -6.97 3.38 -10.02
C ASP A 102 -5.94 2.54 -9.24
N HIS A 103 -6.10 1.21 -9.23
CA HIS A 103 -5.16 0.23 -8.67
C HIS A 103 -5.35 -1.15 -9.33
N GLY A 104 -4.45 -2.11 -9.08
CA GLY A 104 -4.32 -3.42 -9.77
C GLY A 104 -5.48 -4.43 -9.58
N GLY A 105 -6.62 -3.99 -9.06
CA GLY A 105 -7.81 -4.81 -8.85
C GLY A 105 -8.21 -4.96 -7.38
N VAL A 106 -9.22 -5.80 -7.11
CA VAL A 106 -9.89 -5.89 -5.79
C VAL A 106 -9.90 -7.31 -5.21
N LEU A 107 -9.13 -8.23 -5.80
CA LEU A 107 -8.93 -9.55 -5.21
C LEU A 107 -8.03 -9.44 -3.96
N PRO A 108 -8.01 -10.46 -3.10
CA PRO A 108 -7.06 -10.48 -2.00
C PRO A 108 -5.62 -10.27 -2.47
N ARG A 109 -4.77 -9.58 -1.69
CA ARG A 109 -3.39 -9.23 -2.09
C ARG A 109 -3.26 -8.28 -3.31
N SER A 110 -4.35 -7.66 -3.80
CA SER A 110 -4.31 -6.60 -4.83
C SER A 110 -4.30 -5.19 -4.21
N LYS A 111 -5.45 -4.50 -4.18
CA LYS A 111 -5.59 -3.13 -3.65
C LYS A 111 -4.92 -2.99 -2.28
N GLY A 112 -4.11 -1.94 -2.14
CA GLY A 112 -3.42 -1.59 -0.89
C GLY A 112 -2.33 -2.57 -0.46
N TYR A 113 -1.78 -3.32 -1.42
CA TYR A 113 -0.53 -4.08 -1.31
C TYR A 113 0.40 -3.67 -2.46
N LEU A 114 1.72 -3.73 -2.24
CA LEU A 114 2.71 -3.29 -3.22
C LEU A 114 3.21 -4.39 -4.16
N TYR A 115 2.44 -5.47 -4.31
CA TYR A 115 2.65 -6.49 -5.34
C TYR A 115 2.19 -5.96 -6.72
N GLU A 116 2.62 -6.57 -7.82
CA GLU A 116 2.18 -6.22 -9.18
C GLU A 116 0.67 -6.34 -9.31
N THR A 117 0.05 -7.26 -8.56
CA THR A 117 -1.40 -7.40 -8.44
C THR A 117 -2.09 -6.18 -7.83
N GLY A 118 -1.36 -5.30 -7.15
CA GLY A 118 -1.87 -4.04 -6.58
C GLY A 118 -1.45 -2.79 -7.36
N LEU A 119 -0.30 -2.83 -8.04
CA LEU A 119 0.32 -1.66 -8.67
C LEU A 119 0.18 -1.62 -10.21
N HIS A 120 0.15 -2.76 -10.88
CA HIS A 120 0.09 -2.80 -12.35
C HIS A 120 -1.35 -2.63 -12.82
N VAL A 121 -1.64 -1.47 -13.40
CA VAL A 121 -2.99 -1.11 -13.89
C VAL A 121 -3.04 -1.12 -15.41
N PRO A 122 -4.22 -1.39 -16.02
CA PRO A 122 -4.40 -1.13 -17.44
C PRO A 122 -4.29 0.37 -17.70
N LEU A 123 -3.62 0.74 -18.80
CA LEU A 123 -3.68 2.08 -19.37
C LEU A 123 -3.85 1.94 -20.88
N VAL A 124 -4.97 2.43 -21.40
CA VAL A 124 -5.24 2.56 -22.83
C VAL A 124 -5.51 4.02 -23.13
N VAL A 125 -4.69 4.62 -23.98
CA VAL A 125 -4.93 5.98 -24.48
C VAL A 125 -5.26 5.91 -25.97
N TRP A 126 -6.44 6.38 -26.33
CA TRP A 126 -6.87 6.51 -27.72
C TRP A 126 -6.85 7.97 -28.14
N LEU A 127 -6.11 8.25 -29.22
CA LEU A 127 -6.08 9.55 -29.86
C LEU A 127 -6.72 9.41 -31.25
N PRO A 128 -7.74 10.23 -31.60
CA PRO A 128 -8.30 10.24 -32.94
C PRO A 128 -7.29 10.78 -33.95
N GLU A 129 -7.57 10.57 -35.23
CA GLU A 129 -6.75 11.03 -36.36
C GLU A 129 -6.35 12.50 -36.23
N LYS A 130 -7.26 13.35 -35.75
CA LYS A 130 -7.03 14.78 -35.51
C LYS A 130 -5.88 15.04 -34.53
N TRP A 131 -5.75 14.22 -33.49
CA TRP A 131 -4.79 14.39 -32.39
C TRP A 131 -3.60 13.42 -32.46
N LYS A 132 -3.52 12.55 -33.47
CA LYS A 132 -2.46 11.54 -33.59
C LYS A 132 -1.03 12.08 -33.51
N HIS A 133 -0.83 13.34 -33.90
CA HIS A 133 0.47 14.01 -33.89
C HIS A 133 0.97 14.35 -32.47
N LEU A 134 0.12 14.22 -31.45
CA LEU A 134 0.46 14.36 -30.03
C LEU A 134 0.89 13.03 -29.40
N ALA A 135 0.74 11.91 -30.10
CA ALA A 135 1.25 10.62 -29.66
C ALA A 135 2.67 10.38 -30.21
N PRO A 136 3.62 9.94 -29.37
CA PRO A 136 4.93 9.48 -29.84
C PRO A 136 4.85 8.12 -30.57
N TYR A 137 3.71 7.43 -30.48
CA TYR A 137 3.50 6.08 -30.98
C TYR A 137 2.42 6.02 -32.05
N LYS A 138 2.46 4.96 -32.87
CA LYS A 138 1.37 4.61 -33.78
C LYS A 138 0.21 3.99 -33.00
N ALA A 139 -1.01 4.12 -33.52
CA ALA A 139 -2.16 3.41 -32.98
C ALA A 139 -1.91 1.89 -32.97
N GLY A 140 -2.27 1.23 -31.87
CA GLY A 140 -2.04 -0.20 -31.67
C GLY A 140 -0.65 -0.56 -31.11
N SER A 141 0.23 0.41 -30.88
CA SER A 141 1.50 0.17 -30.17
C SER A 141 1.27 -0.24 -28.71
N ARG A 142 2.22 -1.02 -28.16
CA ARG A 142 2.31 -1.36 -26.73
C ARG A 142 3.70 -0.98 -26.19
N PRO A 143 3.88 0.29 -25.79
CA PRO A 143 5.13 0.77 -25.20
C PRO A 143 5.53 -0.04 -23.97
N GLN A 144 6.83 -0.15 -23.71
CA GLN A 144 7.38 -0.82 -22.52
C GLN A 144 7.85 0.17 -21.46
N GLY A 145 8.09 1.43 -21.84
CA GLY A 145 8.39 2.52 -20.93
C GLY A 145 7.38 2.66 -19.78
N PHE A 146 7.88 2.82 -18.55
CA PHE A 146 7.04 2.93 -17.37
C PHE A 146 6.35 4.29 -17.30
N VAL A 147 5.10 4.27 -16.86
CA VAL A 147 4.27 5.44 -16.63
C VAL A 147 3.66 5.30 -15.24
N GLU A 148 3.72 6.37 -14.46
CA GLU A 148 3.17 6.43 -13.10
C GLU A 148 1.94 7.34 -13.06
N PHE A 149 1.08 7.19 -12.05
CA PHE A 149 -0.12 8.02 -11.90
C PHE A 149 0.19 9.52 -11.81
N VAL A 150 1.32 9.87 -11.19
CA VAL A 150 1.78 11.26 -11.08
C VAL A 150 2.02 11.90 -12.45
N ASP A 151 2.29 11.10 -13.50
CA ASP A 151 2.52 11.58 -14.87
C ASP A 151 1.23 12.06 -15.56
N PHE A 152 0.05 11.66 -15.07
CA PHE A 152 -1.21 11.90 -15.77
C PHE A 152 -1.59 13.39 -15.76
N GLY A 153 -1.39 14.06 -14.62
CA GLY A 153 -1.66 15.49 -14.49
C GLY A 153 -0.86 16.33 -15.50
N PRO A 154 0.48 16.26 -15.47
CA PRO A 154 1.37 16.88 -16.46
C PRO A 154 1.01 16.51 -17.90
N THR A 155 0.70 15.22 -18.17
CA THR A 155 0.33 14.76 -19.52
C THR A 155 -0.93 15.45 -20.03
N VAL A 156 -1.98 15.53 -19.22
CA VAL A 156 -3.25 16.18 -19.64
C VAL A 156 -3.05 17.68 -19.84
N LEU A 157 -2.27 18.35 -18.99
CA LEU A 157 -1.94 19.78 -19.17
C LEU A 157 -1.18 20.01 -20.47
N GLN A 158 -0.17 19.18 -20.76
CA GLN A 158 0.61 19.25 -21.99
C GLN A 158 -0.26 19.03 -23.24
N LEU A 159 -1.20 18.06 -23.19
CA LEU A 159 -2.16 17.82 -24.27
C LEU A 159 -3.12 19.01 -24.47
N ALA A 160 -3.48 19.71 -23.39
CA ALA A 160 -4.31 20.91 -23.43
C ALA A 160 -3.53 22.19 -23.83
N GLY A 161 -2.20 22.11 -23.97
CA GLY A 161 -1.34 23.27 -24.24
C GLY A 161 -1.19 24.22 -23.04
N VAL A 162 -1.39 23.71 -21.82
CA VAL A 162 -1.24 24.44 -20.56
C VAL A 162 0.13 24.14 -19.97
N GLU A 163 0.79 25.16 -19.43
CA GLU A 163 2.07 25.01 -18.73
C GLU A 163 1.92 24.08 -17.51
N THR A 164 2.84 23.12 -17.36
CA THR A 164 2.86 22.21 -16.21
C THR A 164 3.48 22.93 -15.01
N PRO A 165 2.79 23.05 -13.88
CA PRO A 165 3.37 23.62 -12.66
C PRO A 165 4.61 22.84 -12.21
N GLN A 166 5.64 23.55 -11.75
CA GLN A 166 6.87 22.95 -11.22
C GLN A 166 6.64 22.09 -9.96
N THR A 167 5.48 22.22 -9.32
CA THR A 167 5.09 21.46 -8.12
C THR A 167 4.51 20.07 -8.44
N MET A 168 4.43 19.67 -9.71
CA MET A 168 3.99 18.33 -10.10
C MET A 168 5.20 17.40 -10.23
N ASP A 169 5.17 16.25 -9.57
CA ASP A 169 6.28 15.29 -9.57
C ASP A 169 6.40 14.48 -10.87
N GLY A 170 5.31 14.34 -11.61
CA GLY A 170 5.25 13.50 -12.80
C GLY A 170 5.85 14.14 -14.05
N THR A 171 6.17 13.30 -15.04
CA THR A 171 6.68 13.71 -16.34
C THR A 171 5.70 13.34 -17.45
N PRO A 172 5.24 14.30 -18.29
CA PRO A 172 4.34 14.02 -19.39
C PRO A 172 4.82 12.88 -20.30
N PHE A 173 3.94 11.95 -20.70
CA PHE A 173 4.28 10.86 -21.63
C PHE A 173 3.56 10.98 -23.00
N LEU A 174 2.68 11.98 -23.15
CA LEU A 174 2.03 12.36 -24.41
C LEU A 174 2.01 13.88 -24.55
N GLY A 175 2.04 14.35 -25.79
CA GLY A 175 2.02 15.78 -26.10
C GLY A 175 3.11 16.21 -27.07
N LYS A 176 3.08 17.49 -27.43
CA LYS A 176 4.01 18.06 -28.41
C LYS A 176 5.45 17.95 -27.90
N GLY A 177 6.33 17.38 -28.73
CA GLY A 177 7.77 17.30 -28.48
C GLY A 177 8.23 16.07 -27.70
N ILE A 178 7.31 15.27 -27.17
CA ILE A 178 7.65 14.03 -26.47
C ILE A 178 7.95 12.95 -27.50
N SER A 179 9.11 12.30 -27.35
CA SER A 179 9.56 11.25 -28.27
C SER A 179 9.29 9.86 -27.72
N ALA A 180 9.17 8.87 -28.61
CA ALA A 180 9.04 7.48 -28.20
C ALA A 180 10.28 7.00 -27.44
N GLU A 181 11.48 7.45 -27.84
CA GLU A 181 12.75 7.10 -27.19
C GLU A 181 12.77 7.57 -25.73
N GLU A 182 12.33 8.79 -25.47
CA GLU A 182 12.23 9.35 -24.12
C GLU A 182 11.31 8.51 -23.22
N VAL A 183 10.11 8.17 -23.70
CA VAL A 183 9.15 7.37 -22.92
C VAL A 183 9.64 5.93 -22.75
N GLU A 184 10.18 5.28 -23.79
CA GLU A 184 10.71 3.90 -23.70
C GLU A 184 11.96 3.78 -22.82
N SER A 185 12.68 4.88 -22.58
CA SER A 185 13.84 4.88 -21.68
C SER A 185 13.45 4.82 -20.19
N ARG A 186 12.19 5.09 -19.86
CA ARG A 186 11.67 5.01 -18.48
C ARG A 186 11.59 3.56 -18.03
N ASN A 187 12.39 3.21 -17.03
CA ASN A 187 12.55 1.83 -16.57
C ASN A 187 12.30 1.67 -15.06
N GLU A 188 11.74 2.69 -14.40
CA GLU A 188 11.54 2.71 -12.96
C GLU A 188 10.10 3.08 -12.58
N ALA A 189 9.58 2.46 -11.52
CA ALA A 189 8.30 2.82 -10.91
C ALA A 189 8.42 2.70 -9.40
N PHE A 190 7.91 3.71 -8.69
CA PHE A 190 7.93 3.80 -7.24
C PHE A 190 6.52 3.56 -6.68
N GLY A 191 6.45 2.83 -5.57
CA GLY A 191 5.20 2.53 -4.89
C GLY A 191 5.35 2.65 -3.38
N TYR A 192 4.28 3.04 -2.70
CA TYR A 192 4.23 3.14 -1.25
C TYR A 192 2.86 2.76 -0.70
N ALA A 193 2.85 2.16 0.48
CA ALA A 193 1.65 1.82 1.23
C ALA A 193 1.88 2.13 2.71
N ASP A 194 1.05 3.02 3.26
CA ASP A 194 1.11 3.44 4.67
C ASP A 194 -0.16 2.99 5.42
N ARG A 195 -1.28 3.69 5.26
CA ARG A 195 -2.52 3.34 5.97
C ARG A 195 -3.64 2.91 5.02
N PHE A 196 -4.35 1.85 5.39
CA PHE A 196 -5.55 1.39 4.69
C PHE A 196 -6.68 1.13 5.69
N ASP A 197 -7.56 2.14 5.86
CA ASP A 197 -8.49 2.25 6.99
C ASP A 197 -7.76 2.05 8.33
N GLU A 198 -8.18 1.12 9.18
CA GLU A 198 -7.56 0.81 10.46
C GLU A 198 -6.25 -0.01 10.37
N LYS A 199 -5.88 -0.52 9.18
CA LYS A 199 -4.63 -1.26 8.97
C LYS A 199 -3.49 -0.26 8.76
N TYR A 200 -2.53 -0.23 9.68
CA TYR A 200 -1.25 0.42 9.47
C TYR A 200 -0.26 -0.53 8.79
N GLU A 201 0.51 0.04 7.89
CA GLU A 201 1.57 -0.59 7.11
C GLU A 201 2.66 0.48 6.93
N GLN A 202 3.86 0.07 6.56
CA GLN A 202 4.87 0.99 6.09
C GLN A 202 5.80 0.26 5.14
N VAL A 203 5.39 0.25 3.87
CA VAL A 203 6.07 -0.51 2.83
C VAL A 203 6.37 0.43 1.67
N ARG A 204 7.52 0.21 1.05
CA ARG A 204 8.01 0.93 -0.13
C ARG A 204 8.44 -0.07 -1.18
N SER A 205 8.17 0.21 -2.44
CA SER A 205 8.61 -0.62 -3.55
C SER A 205 9.30 0.22 -4.61
N LEU A 206 10.36 -0.33 -5.20
CA LEU A 206 10.97 0.19 -6.41
C LEU A 206 11.02 -0.95 -7.43
N ARG A 207 10.39 -0.76 -8.58
CA ARG A 207 10.56 -1.64 -9.74
C ARG A 207 11.58 -1.01 -10.66
N GLN A 208 12.56 -1.81 -11.11
CA GLN A 208 13.50 -1.43 -12.16
C GLN A 208 13.55 -2.55 -13.22
N GLY A 209 12.97 -2.29 -14.39
CA GLY A 209 12.77 -3.30 -15.43
C GLY A 209 12.04 -4.55 -14.93
N ARG A 210 12.72 -5.70 -15.02
CA ARG A 210 12.18 -7.00 -14.59
C ARG A 210 12.27 -7.25 -13.09
N PHE A 211 13.05 -6.46 -12.35
CA PHE A 211 13.21 -6.65 -10.92
C PHE A 211 12.35 -5.69 -10.13
N LYS A 212 11.88 -6.15 -8.97
CA LYS A 212 11.15 -5.34 -8.02
C LYS A 212 11.64 -5.61 -6.61
N TYR A 213 12.03 -4.54 -5.96
CA TYR A 213 12.45 -4.53 -4.56
C TYR A 213 11.34 -3.96 -3.70
N ILE A 214 11.07 -4.59 -2.56
CA ILE A 214 10.09 -4.15 -1.58
C ILE A 214 10.78 -4.11 -0.21
N ARG A 215 10.70 -2.97 0.49
CA ARG A 215 11.14 -2.78 1.87
C ARG A 215 9.92 -2.68 2.77
N SER A 216 9.84 -3.53 3.80
CA SER A 216 8.89 -3.37 4.90
C SER A 216 9.63 -2.83 6.12
N PHE A 217 9.14 -1.72 6.67
CA PHE A 217 9.71 -1.08 7.87
C PHE A 217 9.10 -1.60 9.18
N GLN A 218 8.07 -2.45 9.09
CA GLN A 218 7.44 -3.12 10.22
C GLN A 218 7.19 -4.61 9.86
N PRO A 219 8.25 -5.35 9.49
CA PRO A 219 8.13 -6.69 8.90
C PRO A 219 7.52 -7.73 9.84
N TYR A 220 7.54 -7.50 11.15
CA TYR A 220 6.86 -8.34 12.13
C TYR A 220 5.34 -8.42 11.89
N TYR A 221 4.73 -7.41 11.25
CA TYR A 221 3.33 -7.48 10.86
C TYR A 221 3.12 -8.30 9.59
N PRO A 222 2.15 -9.25 9.57
CA PRO A 222 1.76 -9.97 8.36
C PRO A 222 0.98 -9.10 7.37
N ASP A 223 0.81 -9.54 6.13
CA ASP A 223 -0.05 -8.85 5.15
C ASP A 223 -1.54 -8.92 5.53
N SER A 224 -1.92 -9.95 6.29
CA SER A 224 -3.28 -10.32 6.67
C SER A 224 -3.88 -9.55 7.85
N LEU A 225 -3.22 -8.49 8.35
CA LEU A 225 -3.75 -7.67 9.44
C LEU A 225 -5.24 -7.36 9.23
N GLN A 226 -6.03 -7.43 10.30
CA GLN A 226 -7.46 -7.21 10.21
C GLN A 226 -7.76 -5.81 9.63
N ASN A 227 -8.46 -5.79 8.50
CA ASN A 227 -9.22 -4.66 7.98
C ASN A 227 -10.69 -5.11 7.79
N ASN A 228 -11.60 -4.53 8.56
CA ASN A 228 -13.00 -4.89 8.64
C ASN A 228 -13.74 -4.77 7.32
N TYR A 229 -13.30 -3.90 6.41
CA TYR A 229 -13.92 -3.78 5.10
C TYR A 229 -13.56 -4.96 4.21
N ARG A 230 -12.27 -5.31 4.12
CA ARG A 230 -11.76 -6.42 3.29
C ARG A 230 -12.28 -7.77 3.75
N TYR A 231 -12.31 -7.98 5.07
CA TYR A 231 -12.81 -9.22 5.66
C TYR A 231 -14.33 -9.39 5.57
N LYS A 232 -15.07 -8.49 4.89
CA LYS A 232 -16.46 -8.79 4.45
C LYS A 232 -16.51 -9.70 3.24
N MET A 233 -15.39 -9.89 2.55
CA MET A 233 -15.28 -10.80 1.42
C MET A 233 -15.04 -12.22 1.92
N LEU A 234 -15.92 -13.15 1.56
CA LEU A 234 -15.81 -14.56 1.97
C LEU A 234 -14.46 -15.20 1.60
N ALA A 235 -13.82 -14.77 0.51
CA ALA A 235 -12.51 -15.28 0.12
C ALA A 235 -11.42 -14.91 1.15
N TYR A 236 -11.45 -13.71 1.72
CA TYR A 236 -10.53 -13.34 2.82
C TYR A 236 -10.81 -14.13 4.09
N GLU A 237 -12.09 -14.31 4.45
CA GLU A 237 -12.49 -15.11 5.62
C GLU A 237 -12.05 -16.58 5.47
N GLU A 238 -12.40 -17.24 4.37
CA GLU A 238 -12.04 -18.65 4.11
C GLU A 238 -10.53 -18.84 4.06
N TRP A 239 -9.77 -17.90 3.49
CA TRP A 239 -8.31 -18.00 3.44
C TRP A 239 -7.71 -17.99 4.85
N ARG A 240 -8.20 -17.12 5.74
CA ARG A 240 -7.79 -17.09 7.16
C ARG A 240 -8.18 -18.38 7.89
N GLU A 241 -9.40 -18.89 7.69
CA GLU A 241 -9.86 -20.12 8.31
C GLU A 241 -8.99 -21.32 7.89
N LEU A 242 -8.61 -21.41 6.62
CA LEU A 242 -7.72 -22.45 6.11
C LEU A 242 -6.31 -22.34 6.68
N PHE A 243 -5.79 -21.12 6.87
CA PHE A 243 -4.51 -20.89 7.53
C PHE A 243 -4.54 -21.41 8.97
N GLN A 244 -5.55 -20.99 9.75
CA GLN A 244 -5.73 -21.41 11.16
C GLN A 244 -5.94 -22.93 11.29
N ALA A 245 -6.53 -23.56 10.28
CA ALA A 245 -6.72 -25.01 10.24
C ALA A 245 -5.47 -25.79 9.75
N GLY A 246 -4.37 -25.11 9.41
CA GLY A 246 -3.15 -25.74 8.90
C GLY A 246 -3.32 -26.41 7.53
N LYS A 247 -4.20 -25.87 6.68
CA LYS A 247 -4.57 -26.48 5.38
C LYS A 247 -3.94 -25.80 4.16
N LEU A 248 -3.18 -24.73 4.39
CA LEU A 248 -2.48 -23.99 3.33
C LEU A 248 -1.07 -24.53 3.12
N ASN A 249 -0.57 -24.40 1.89
CA ASN A 249 0.86 -24.59 1.61
C ASN A 249 1.67 -23.33 1.99
N GLU A 250 3.00 -23.40 1.93
CA GLU A 250 3.91 -22.29 2.26
C GLU A 250 3.57 -20.99 1.51
N VAL A 251 3.37 -21.08 0.19
CA VAL A 251 3.07 -19.91 -0.67
C VAL A 251 1.74 -19.25 -0.29
N GLN A 252 0.75 -20.03 0.12
CA GLN A 252 -0.56 -19.54 0.55
C GLN A 252 -0.54 -19.02 2.00
N SER A 253 0.30 -19.62 2.86
CA SER A 253 0.47 -19.23 4.27
C SER A 253 1.22 -17.91 4.43
N ALA A 254 2.12 -17.59 3.50
CA ALA A 254 2.97 -16.39 3.55
C ALA A 254 2.19 -15.07 3.76
N PHE A 255 0.91 -14.99 3.32
CA PHE A 255 0.06 -13.82 3.56
C PHE A 255 -0.27 -13.57 5.05
N PHE A 256 -0.29 -14.64 5.86
CA PHE A 256 -0.63 -14.60 7.28
C PHE A 256 0.58 -14.65 8.21
N GLU A 257 1.76 -14.89 7.65
CA GLU A 257 3.04 -14.91 8.35
C GLU A 257 3.67 -13.52 8.33
N SER A 258 4.54 -13.25 9.31
CA SER A 258 5.33 -12.01 9.33
C SER A 258 6.09 -11.85 8.01
N LYS A 259 6.13 -10.62 7.51
CA LYS A 259 6.87 -10.30 6.29
C LYS A 259 8.37 -10.45 6.54
N THR A 260 9.13 -10.48 5.45
CA THR A 260 10.57 -10.24 5.52
C THR A 260 10.86 -8.74 5.49
N ILE A 261 11.97 -8.35 6.10
CA ILE A 261 12.51 -6.98 6.13
C ILE A 261 12.58 -6.40 4.70
N GLU A 262 13.03 -7.24 3.76
CA GLU A 262 13.14 -6.92 2.35
C GLU A 262 12.72 -8.11 1.48
N MET A 263 12.19 -7.79 0.29
CA MET A 263 11.86 -8.76 -0.74
C MET A 263 12.42 -8.31 -2.08
N LEU A 264 12.87 -9.26 -2.89
CA LEU A 264 13.30 -9.03 -4.26
C LEU A 264 12.60 -10.04 -5.16
N PHE A 265 11.94 -9.57 -6.22
CA PHE A 265 11.26 -10.42 -7.18
C PHE A 265 11.78 -10.17 -8.59
N ASP A 266 11.91 -11.23 -9.37
CA ASP A 266 11.98 -11.16 -10.83
C ASP A 266 10.56 -11.30 -11.38
N VAL A 267 9.89 -10.17 -11.65
CA VAL A 267 8.45 -10.16 -11.98
C VAL A 267 8.14 -10.70 -13.38
N GLU A 268 9.15 -10.84 -14.24
CA GLU A 268 8.98 -11.49 -15.55
C GLU A 268 9.02 -13.01 -15.43
N ALA A 269 9.90 -13.55 -14.58
CA ALA A 269 10.00 -14.98 -14.32
C ALA A 269 8.93 -15.47 -13.33
N ASP A 270 8.55 -14.63 -12.37
CA ASP A 270 7.56 -14.88 -11.34
C ASP A 270 6.53 -13.73 -11.28
N PRO A 271 5.53 -13.73 -12.18
CA PRO A 271 4.51 -12.67 -12.23
C PRO A 271 3.56 -12.67 -11.02
N HIS A 272 3.67 -13.65 -10.12
CA HIS A 272 2.87 -13.73 -8.91
C HIS A 272 3.63 -13.26 -7.67
N GLU A 273 4.94 -13.00 -7.80
CA GLU A 273 5.82 -12.55 -6.71
C GLU A 273 5.72 -13.48 -5.49
N VAL A 274 5.84 -14.80 -5.72
CA VAL A 274 5.79 -15.83 -4.68
C VAL A 274 7.17 -16.35 -4.27
N THR A 275 8.20 -16.02 -5.04
CA THR A 275 9.59 -16.42 -4.79
C THR A 275 10.44 -15.22 -4.40
N ASN A 276 10.67 -15.02 -3.11
CA ASN A 276 11.55 -13.95 -2.63
C ASN A 276 13.03 -14.29 -2.86
N LEU A 277 13.70 -13.52 -3.73
CA LEU A 277 15.10 -13.67 -4.12
C LEU A 277 16.08 -12.89 -3.21
N ALA A 278 15.59 -12.11 -2.24
CA ALA A 278 16.43 -11.24 -1.42
C ALA A 278 17.52 -12.01 -0.65
N TYR A 279 17.24 -13.24 -0.26
CA TYR A 279 18.19 -14.07 0.49
C TYR A 279 18.92 -15.09 -0.40
N HIS A 280 18.73 -15.03 -1.71
CA HIS A 280 19.42 -15.91 -2.65
C HIS A 280 20.82 -15.36 -2.97
N PRO A 281 21.90 -16.16 -2.83
CA PRO A 281 23.27 -15.68 -3.04
C PRO A 281 23.51 -15.05 -4.43
N ASP A 282 22.90 -15.62 -5.47
CA ASP A 282 23.08 -15.16 -6.85
C ASP A 282 22.45 -13.78 -7.14
N HIS A 283 21.56 -13.29 -6.27
CA HIS A 283 20.84 -12.03 -6.46
C HIS A 283 21.31 -10.91 -5.51
N GLN A 284 22.35 -11.15 -4.72
CA GLN A 284 22.87 -10.17 -3.73
C GLN A 284 23.28 -8.84 -4.37
N GLN A 285 23.90 -8.86 -5.54
CA GLN A 285 24.28 -7.63 -6.24
C GLN A 285 23.05 -6.79 -6.64
N THR A 286 22.02 -7.44 -7.19
CA THR A 286 20.76 -6.77 -7.56
C THR A 286 20.05 -6.23 -6.33
N LEU A 287 19.97 -7.01 -5.26
CA LEU A 287 19.36 -6.60 -4.00
C LEU A 287 20.01 -5.32 -3.46
N LEU A 288 21.34 -5.31 -3.30
CA LEU A 288 22.06 -4.17 -2.75
C LEU A 288 21.92 -2.92 -3.64
N ALA A 289 21.94 -3.10 -4.96
CA ALA A 289 21.74 -2.00 -5.90
C ALA A 289 20.33 -1.39 -5.76
N MET A 290 19.28 -2.22 -5.75
CA MET A 290 17.89 -1.73 -5.64
C MET A 290 17.57 -1.19 -4.25
N ARG A 291 18.14 -1.77 -3.18
CA ARG A 291 18.08 -1.25 -1.82
C ARG A 291 18.65 0.17 -1.77
N SER A 292 19.84 0.37 -2.33
CA SER A 292 20.50 1.68 -2.38
C SER A 292 19.68 2.69 -3.19
N GLN A 293 19.14 2.29 -4.35
CA GLN A 293 18.28 3.15 -5.16
C GLN A 293 17.00 3.57 -4.42
N LEU A 294 16.32 2.62 -3.75
CA LEU A 294 15.14 2.94 -2.96
C LEU A 294 15.51 3.90 -1.83
N ARG A 295 16.57 3.60 -1.07
CA ARG A 295 17.03 4.43 0.04
C ARG A 295 17.36 5.86 -0.37
N GLN A 296 17.97 6.01 -1.54
CA GLN A 296 18.23 7.32 -2.15
C GLN A 296 16.92 8.01 -2.51
N ARG A 297 15.98 7.31 -3.17
CA ARG A 297 14.67 7.87 -3.51
C ARG A 297 13.93 8.40 -2.28
N LEU A 298 13.90 7.64 -1.18
CA LEU A 298 13.25 8.08 0.07
C LEU A 298 13.90 9.35 0.66
N SER A 299 15.21 9.50 0.47
CA SER A 299 15.95 10.70 0.89
C SER A 299 15.66 11.91 0.00
N ASP A 300 15.53 11.68 -1.31
CA ASP A 300 15.30 12.74 -2.31
C ASP A 300 13.89 13.30 -2.23
N ILE A 301 12.89 12.44 -1.96
CA ILE A 301 11.49 12.87 -1.79
C ILE A 301 11.18 13.38 -0.38
N HIS A 302 12.17 13.37 0.53
CA HIS A 302 11.99 13.69 1.94
C HIS A 302 10.82 12.91 2.55
N ASP A 303 10.84 11.57 2.45
CA ASP A 303 9.70 10.71 2.81
C ASP A 303 9.21 10.95 4.25
N LEU A 304 8.10 11.68 4.37
CA LEU A 304 7.52 12.08 5.64
C LEU A 304 6.89 10.94 6.42
N SER A 305 6.72 9.76 5.82
CA SER A 305 6.29 8.59 6.59
C SER A 305 7.38 8.10 7.55
N MET A 306 8.58 8.68 7.52
CA MET A 306 9.56 8.51 8.60
C MET A 306 9.10 9.09 9.94
N TYR A 307 8.02 9.86 9.95
CA TYR A 307 7.31 10.26 11.14
C TYR A 307 6.00 9.45 11.28
N PRO A 308 5.57 9.09 12.51
CA PRO A 308 4.28 8.45 12.71
C PRO A 308 3.12 9.39 12.29
N GLU A 309 1.98 8.83 11.88
CA GLU A 309 0.81 9.62 11.40
C GLU A 309 0.34 10.68 12.42
N SER A 310 0.56 10.45 13.73
CA SER A 310 0.28 11.46 14.76
C SER A 310 1.05 12.75 14.52
N ALA A 311 2.34 12.67 14.16
CA ALA A 311 3.15 13.84 13.83
C ALA A 311 2.66 14.54 12.56
N LEU A 312 2.23 13.78 11.54
CA LEU A 312 1.61 14.36 10.34
C LEU A 312 0.43 15.25 10.72
N VAL A 313 -0.51 14.72 11.50
CA VAL A 313 -1.72 15.45 11.89
C VAL A 313 -1.40 16.66 12.77
N ASP A 314 -0.46 16.50 13.71
CA ASP A 314 -0.19 17.50 14.74
C ASP A 314 0.79 18.60 14.29
N GLU A 315 1.70 18.31 13.35
CA GLU A 315 2.85 19.17 13.07
C GLU A 315 2.91 19.69 11.63
N PHE A 316 2.59 18.87 10.63
CA PHE A 316 2.97 19.20 9.24
C PHE A 316 1.90 19.00 8.17
N LEU A 317 0.68 18.60 8.52
CA LEU A 317 -0.43 18.56 7.58
C LEU A 317 -0.67 19.89 6.83
N PRO A 318 -0.53 21.09 7.45
CA PRO A 318 -0.74 22.36 6.75
C PRO A 318 0.28 22.68 5.66
N ASP A 319 1.52 22.18 5.79
CA ASP A 319 2.62 22.41 4.85
C ASP A 319 3.62 21.25 4.85
N ALA A 320 3.16 20.10 4.32
CA ALA A 320 3.96 18.88 4.32
C ALA A 320 5.24 19.04 3.48
N VAL A 321 5.14 19.69 2.32
CA VAL A 321 6.30 19.90 1.43
C VAL A 321 7.36 20.76 2.10
N GLY A 322 6.96 21.92 2.67
CA GLY A 322 7.89 22.80 3.37
C GLY A 322 8.51 22.14 4.61
N TYR A 323 7.73 21.31 5.32
CA TYR A 323 8.24 20.54 6.45
C TYR A 323 9.31 19.52 6.01
N GLY A 324 9.06 18.76 4.94
CA GLY A 324 10.03 17.80 4.39
C GLY A 324 11.35 18.46 3.98
N GLU A 325 11.29 19.60 3.30
CA GLU A 325 12.47 20.37 2.92
C GLU A 325 13.27 20.86 4.14
N THR A 326 12.57 21.29 5.18
CA THR A 326 13.18 21.79 6.41
C THR A 326 13.86 20.67 7.20
N HIS A 327 13.26 19.48 7.22
CA HIS A 327 13.72 18.34 8.00
C HIS A 327 14.46 17.27 7.19
N ARG A 328 14.88 17.58 5.95
CA ARG A 328 15.57 16.63 5.06
C ARG A 328 16.75 15.89 5.70
N ASP A 329 17.51 16.55 6.57
CA ASP A 329 18.68 15.97 7.22
C ASP A 329 18.27 15.07 8.40
N GLU A 330 17.20 15.43 9.12
CA GLU A 330 16.59 14.57 10.13
C GLU A 330 16.02 13.31 9.47
N ILE A 331 15.25 13.44 8.38
CA ILE A 331 14.69 12.30 7.63
C ILE A 331 15.79 11.33 7.18
N ARG A 332 16.93 11.84 6.71
CA ARG A 332 18.09 10.99 6.37
C ARG A 332 18.62 10.22 7.57
N GLN A 333 18.74 10.87 8.73
CA GLN A 333 19.15 10.23 9.98
C GLN A 333 18.13 9.19 10.47
N LEU A 334 16.83 9.47 10.36
CA LEU A 334 15.78 8.52 10.73
C LEU A 334 15.82 7.26 9.86
N LEU A 335 16.04 7.44 8.56
CA LEU A 335 16.22 6.33 7.65
C LEU A 335 17.51 5.54 7.96
N ASP A 336 18.61 6.17 8.43
CA ASP A 336 19.81 5.45 8.87
C ASP A 336 19.52 4.57 10.09
N VAL A 337 18.75 5.08 11.07
CA VAL A 337 18.33 4.30 12.24
C VAL A 337 17.39 3.15 11.83
N ALA A 338 16.46 3.39 10.90
CA ALA A 338 15.56 2.36 10.39
C ALA A 338 16.31 1.25 9.61
N ASP A 339 17.39 1.61 8.91
CA ASP A 339 18.21 0.66 8.15
C ASP A 339 19.02 -0.28 9.04
N LEU A 340 19.19 0.02 10.34
CA LEU A 340 19.79 -0.91 11.30
C LEU A 340 19.05 -2.26 11.35
N GLU A 341 17.78 -2.33 10.94
CA GLU A 341 17.07 -3.61 10.74
C GLU A 341 17.71 -4.52 9.71
N LEU A 342 18.26 -3.96 8.62
CA LEU A 342 18.84 -4.70 7.50
C LEU A 342 20.17 -5.38 7.87
N ASP A 343 20.85 -4.86 8.88
CA ASP A 343 22.18 -5.32 9.27
C ASP A 343 22.13 -6.60 10.10
N ALA A 344 23.05 -7.52 9.81
CA ALA A 344 23.26 -8.69 10.65
C ALA A 344 23.70 -8.24 12.06
N PRO A 345 23.22 -8.91 13.14
CA PRO A 345 23.63 -8.59 14.50
C PRO A 345 25.15 -8.56 14.68
N ASN A 346 25.70 -7.40 15.02
CA ASN A 346 27.11 -7.19 15.29
C ASN A 346 27.31 -6.04 16.30
N GLU A 347 28.50 -5.92 16.88
CA GLU A 347 28.80 -4.94 17.93
C GLU A 347 28.52 -3.49 17.49
N ALA A 348 28.80 -3.13 16.23
CA ALA A 348 28.55 -1.78 15.72
C ALA A 348 27.05 -1.48 15.68
N LYS A 349 26.23 -2.37 15.08
CA LYS A 349 24.77 -2.27 15.08
C LYS A 349 24.20 -2.13 16.49
N MET A 350 24.67 -2.96 17.43
CA MET A 350 24.17 -2.92 18.81
C MET A 350 24.51 -1.60 19.52
N ASN A 351 25.70 -1.04 19.27
CA ASN A 351 26.10 0.26 19.81
C ASN A 351 25.29 1.41 19.19
N GLU A 352 24.99 1.34 17.89
CA GLU A 352 24.18 2.33 17.18
C GLU A 352 22.71 2.30 17.66
N LEU A 353 22.12 1.10 17.79
CA LEU A 353 20.79 0.93 18.37
C LEU A 353 20.75 1.47 19.81
N GLN A 354 21.73 1.13 20.65
CA GLN A 354 21.80 1.64 22.02
C GLN A 354 21.88 3.17 22.06
N ALA A 355 22.68 3.78 21.19
CA ALA A 355 22.78 5.24 21.10
C ALA A 355 21.45 5.87 20.69
N ALA A 356 20.78 5.31 19.68
CA ALA A 356 19.50 5.80 19.18
C ALA A 356 18.36 5.63 20.20
N LEU A 357 18.31 4.50 20.94
CA LEU A 357 17.37 4.27 22.05
C LEU A 357 17.50 5.33 23.16
N ARG A 358 18.71 5.86 23.38
CA ARG A 358 19.02 6.91 24.38
C ARG A 358 18.94 8.34 23.81
N SER A 359 18.60 8.50 22.54
CA SER A 359 18.59 9.80 21.87
C SER A 359 17.59 10.76 22.51
N GLN A 360 17.89 12.06 22.50
CA GLN A 360 16.92 13.09 22.89
C GLN A 360 15.84 13.28 21.82
N ASP A 361 16.14 12.91 20.58
CA ASP A 361 15.22 12.89 19.47
C ASP A 361 14.25 11.70 19.61
N ARG A 362 12.95 12.01 19.72
CA ARG A 362 11.89 11.00 19.88
C ARG A 362 11.72 10.12 18.65
N TRP A 363 12.05 10.60 17.46
CA TRP A 363 11.89 9.85 16.22
C TRP A 363 13.04 8.88 15.99
N GLN A 364 14.26 9.23 16.44
CA GLN A 364 15.34 8.27 16.55
C GLN A 364 15.00 7.15 17.54
N ARG A 365 14.42 7.48 18.70
CA ARG A 365 13.93 6.46 19.64
C ARG A 365 12.84 5.59 19.01
N TYR A 366 11.86 6.18 18.32
CA TYR A 366 10.79 5.45 17.63
C TYR A 366 11.35 4.41 16.64
N TRP A 367 12.30 4.82 15.79
CA TRP A 367 12.92 3.91 14.82
C TRP A 367 13.84 2.88 15.45
N ALA A 368 14.61 3.25 16.48
CA ALA A 368 15.47 2.30 17.18
C ALA A 368 14.66 1.19 17.87
N VAL A 369 13.52 1.54 18.49
CA VAL A 369 12.62 0.55 19.09
C VAL A 369 11.93 -0.30 18.02
N THR A 370 11.51 0.30 16.91
CA THR A 370 10.93 -0.45 15.78
C THR A 370 11.93 -1.47 15.24
N ALA A 371 13.21 -1.06 15.09
CA ALA A 371 14.28 -1.95 14.66
C ALA A 371 14.55 -3.09 15.65
N CYS A 372 14.41 -2.81 16.95
CA CYS A 372 14.49 -3.83 18.01
C CYS A 372 13.34 -4.84 17.94
N ALA A 373 12.12 -4.41 17.56
CA ALA A 373 10.95 -5.29 17.44
C ALA A 373 11.12 -6.38 16.37
N CYS A 374 11.98 -6.12 15.38
CA CYS A 374 12.32 -7.06 14.33
C CYS A 374 13.42 -8.06 14.73
N GLY A 375 14.15 -7.81 15.81
CA GLY A 375 15.31 -8.60 16.20
C GLY A 375 14.98 -9.82 17.06
N GLY A 376 15.86 -10.83 17.01
CA GLY A 376 15.74 -12.05 17.80
C GLY A 376 16.27 -11.88 19.23
N SER A 377 16.65 -13.00 19.84
CA SER A 377 17.21 -13.05 21.20
C SER A 377 18.45 -12.15 21.41
N GLU A 378 19.16 -11.78 20.34
CA GLU A 378 20.29 -10.86 20.38
C GLU A 378 19.93 -9.45 20.88
N ILE A 379 18.68 -9.01 20.69
CA ILE A 379 18.22 -7.69 21.16
C ILE A 379 17.98 -7.67 22.67
N GLU A 380 17.91 -8.84 23.32
CA GLU A 380 17.75 -8.92 24.79
C GLU A 380 18.86 -8.19 25.54
N SER A 381 20.06 -8.02 24.96
CA SER A 381 21.13 -7.23 25.58
C SER A 381 20.81 -5.73 25.68
N LEU A 382 19.85 -5.22 24.90
CA LEU A 382 19.36 -3.84 24.93
C LEU A 382 18.14 -3.67 25.84
N LYS A 383 17.71 -4.71 26.54
CA LYS A 383 16.49 -4.68 27.36
C LYS A 383 16.51 -3.60 28.43
N ASP A 384 17.66 -3.34 29.06
CA ASP A 384 17.82 -2.26 30.05
C ASP A 384 17.65 -0.87 29.43
N ASP A 385 17.94 -0.73 28.14
CA ASP A 385 17.74 0.51 27.36
C ASP A 385 16.29 0.66 26.87
N LEU A 386 15.61 -0.46 26.58
CA LEU A 386 14.22 -0.50 26.14
C LEU A 386 13.22 -0.32 27.28
N LEU A 387 13.52 -0.83 28.48
CA LEU A 387 12.60 -0.81 29.62
C LEU A 387 12.11 0.59 29.99
N PRO A 388 12.96 1.64 30.05
CA PRO A 388 12.50 3.01 30.30
C PRO A 388 11.52 3.53 29.25
N LEU A 389 11.62 3.07 27.99
CA LEU A 389 10.82 3.55 26.87
C LEU A 389 9.34 3.12 26.93
N LEU A 390 8.99 2.13 27.77
CA LEU A 390 7.58 1.85 28.11
C LEU A 390 6.86 3.06 28.73
N ASN A 391 7.64 4.01 29.28
CA ASN A 391 7.17 5.27 29.87
C ASN A 391 7.68 6.51 29.11
N ASP A 392 8.07 6.37 27.84
CA ASP A 392 8.56 7.48 27.01
C ASP A 392 7.53 8.63 26.91
N PRO A 393 7.95 9.92 26.90
CA PRO A 393 7.03 11.02 26.69
C PRO A 393 6.24 10.95 25.38
N GLU A 394 6.80 10.34 24.33
CA GLU A 394 6.17 10.14 23.03
C GLU A 394 5.34 8.83 23.03
N PRO A 395 4.00 8.90 22.92
CA PRO A 395 3.16 7.71 22.99
C PRO A 395 3.46 6.66 21.91
N THR A 396 3.90 7.07 20.73
CA THR A 396 4.24 6.14 19.64
C THR A 396 5.51 5.33 19.94
N VAL A 397 6.48 5.89 20.66
CA VAL A 397 7.64 5.16 21.19
C VAL A 397 7.18 4.12 22.22
N ARG A 398 6.28 4.50 23.13
CA ARG A 398 5.73 3.57 24.13
C ARG A 398 5.02 2.37 23.50
N ILE A 399 4.26 2.60 22.43
CA ILE A 399 3.55 1.53 21.70
C ILE A 399 4.55 0.53 21.11
N ARG A 400 5.60 1.02 20.43
CA ARG A 400 6.63 0.13 19.84
C ARG A 400 7.42 -0.62 20.91
N ALA A 401 7.72 0.04 22.02
CA ALA A 401 8.41 -0.61 23.13
C ALA A 401 7.52 -1.71 23.74
N ALA A 402 6.23 -1.43 23.90
CA ALA A 402 5.26 -2.42 24.37
C ALA A 402 5.23 -3.67 23.49
N GLU A 403 5.24 -3.52 22.16
CA GLU A 403 5.28 -4.66 21.24
C GLU A 403 6.53 -5.52 21.42
N CYS A 404 7.71 -4.92 21.59
CA CYS A 404 8.97 -5.65 21.86
C CYS A 404 8.83 -6.52 23.11
N PHE A 405 8.36 -5.94 24.22
CA PHE A 405 8.20 -6.67 25.49
C PHE A 405 7.13 -7.75 25.41
N VAL A 406 6.03 -7.51 24.69
CA VAL A 406 5.01 -8.54 24.48
C VAL A 406 5.58 -9.71 23.67
N HIS A 407 6.41 -9.44 22.66
CA HIS A 407 7.09 -10.49 21.89
C HIS A 407 8.05 -11.33 22.74
N TRP A 408 8.64 -10.75 23.79
CA TRP A 408 9.43 -11.48 24.79
C TRP A 408 8.58 -12.19 25.86
N GLY A 409 7.26 -12.13 25.76
CA GLY A 409 6.34 -12.74 26.72
C GLY A 409 6.26 -11.99 28.05
N GLU A 410 6.52 -10.68 28.05
CA GLU A 410 6.57 -9.88 29.26
C GLU A 410 5.35 -8.97 29.44
N GLU A 411 4.64 -9.17 30.56
CA GLU A 411 3.36 -8.53 30.87
C GLU A 411 3.41 -6.99 30.93
N GLN A 412 4.55 -6.40 31.25
CA GLN A 412 4.67 -4.93 31.28
C GLN A 412 4.45 -4.29 29.91
N GLY A 413 4.71 -5.00 28.81
CA GLY A 413 4.39 -4.51 27.47
C GLY A 413 2.88 -4.34 27.29
N LYS A 414 2.09 -5.35 27.67
CA LYS A 414 0.62 -5.27 27.66
C LYS A 414 0.12 -4.10 28.52
N ALA A 415 0.67 -3.93 29.72
CA ALA A 415 0.28 -2.85 30.63
C ALA A 415 0.58 -1.46 30.05
N ALA A 416 1.74 -1.27 29.43
CA ALA A 416 2.11 -0.01 28.79
C ALA A 416 1.18 0.33 27.61
N LEU A 417 0.83 -0.66 26.78
CA LEU A 417 -0.09 -0.46 25.65
C LEU A 417 -1.49 -0.05 26.10
N LEU A 418 -2.02 -0.70 27.14
CA LEU A 418 -3.31 -0.34 27.74
C LEU A 418 -3.29 1.05 28.38
N ASP A 419 -2.18 1.45 29.00
CA ASP A 419 -2.05 2.79 29.55
C ASP A 419 -2.06 3.87 28.46
N VAL A 420 -1.36 3.67 27.34
CA VAL A 420 -1.42 4.59 26.18
C VAL A 420 -2.86 4.81 25.71
N LEU A 421 -3.63 3.73 25.56
CA LEU A 421 -5.04 3.79 25.16
C LEU A 421 -5.89 4.60 26.16
N LYS A 422 -5.64 4.42 27.45
CA LYS A 422 -6.37 5.07 28.53
C LYS A 422 -6.04 6.55 28.65
N THR A 423 -4.79 6.95 28.37
CA THR A 423 -4.30 8.31 28.62
C THR A 423 -4.29 9.22 27.39
N SER A 424 -4.23 8.67 26.18
CA SER A 424 -4.10 9.47 24.95
C SER A 424 -5.44 10.02 24.46
N ASP A 425 -5.45 11.30 24.09
CA ASP A 425 -6.61 11.99 23.50
C ASP A 425 -6.58 11.98 21.98
N SER A 426 -5.44 11.58 21.39
CA SER A 426 -5.24 11.55 19.95
C SER A 426 -5.86 10.30 19.35
N SER A 427 -6.72 10.49 18.36
CA SER A 427 -7.35 9.39 17.61
C SER A 427 -6.35 8.60 16.79
N THR A 428 -5.30 9.23 16.25
CA THR A 428 -4.24 8.53 15.50
C THR A 428 -3.38 7.68 16.43
N VAL A 429 -2.95 8.21 17.58
CA VAL A 429 -2.23 7.43 18.60
C VAL A 429 -3.07 6.25 19.10
N ALA A 430 -4.35 6.49 19.41
CA ALA A 430 -5.26 5.42 19.83
C ALA A 430 -5.42 4.35 18.74
N LEU A 431 -5.50 4.75 17.47
CA LEU A 431 -5.61 3.79 16.37
C LEU A 431 -4.35 2.95 16.17
N ILE A 432 -3.15 3.55 16.28
CA ILE A 432 -1.87 2.82 16.23
C ILE A 432 -1.78 1.81 17.38
N ALA A 433 -2.16 2.21 18.60
CA ALA A 433 -2.19 1.31 19.74
C ALA A 433 -3.21 0.18 19.56
N LEU A 434 -4.41 0.47 19.05
CA LEU A 434 -5.43 -0.54 18.76
C LEU A 434 -5.02 -1.49 17.63
N ASN A 435 -4.27 -1.01 16.63
CA ASN A 435 -3.68 -1.88 15.61
C ASN A 435 -2.72 -2.89 16.24
N SER A 436 -1.89 -2.44 17.18
CA SER A 436 -0.98 -3.29 17.95
C SER A 436 -1.75 -4.31 18.80
N VAL A 437 -2.79 -3.88 19.52
CA VAL A 437 -3.67 -4.80 20.29
C VAL A 437 -4.27 -5.88 19.39
N VAL A 438 -4.82 -5.50 18.24
CA VAL A 438 -5.42 -6.46 17.29
C VAL A 438 -4.39 -7.43 16.75
N TYR A 439 -3.21 -6.94 16.34
CA TYR A 439 -2.12 -7.79 15.89
C TYR A 439 -1.70 -8.80 16.97
N LEU A 440 -1.41 -8.33 18.18
CA LEU A 440 -0.97 -9.17 19.29
C LEU A 440 -2.04 -10.22 19.67
N ARG A 441 -3.32 -9.87 19.58
CA ARG A 441 -4.43 -10.79 19.82
C ARG A 441 -4.55 -11.85 18.72
N ASP A 442 -4.56 -11.43 17.46
CA ASP A 442 -4.93 -12.29 16.34
C ASP A 442 -3.76 -13.13 15.82
N HIS A 443 -2.52 -12.64 15.96
CA HIS A 443 -1.32 -13.26 15.39
C HIS A 443 -0.32 -13.77 16.44
N VAL A 444 -0.26 -13.16 17.62
CA VAL A 444 0.66 -13.57 18.70
C VAL A 444 -0.05 -14.41 19.79
N GLY A 445 -1.37 -14.32 19.89
CA GLY A 445 -2.19 -15.08 20.83
C GLY A 445 -2.31 -14.45 22.23
N ILE A 446 -2.01 -13.16 22.34
CA ILE A 446 -2.09 -12.41 23.60
C ILE A 446 -3.55 -12.02 23.87
N LYS A 447 -4.03 -12.32 25.08
CA LYS A 447 -5.41 -12.01 25.45
C LYS A 447 -5.54 -10.58 25.98
N PHE A 448 -6.48 -9.84 25.39
CA PHE A 448 -6.94 -8.54 25.88
C PHE A 448 -8.43 -8.66 26.17
N GLU A 449 -8.82 -8.53 27.44
CA GLU A 449 -10.24 -8.56 27.80
C GLU A 449 -10.88 -7.22 27.42
N PRO A 450 -12.08 -7.19 26.83
CA PRO A 450 -12.70 -5.93 26.41
C PRO A 450 -12.83 -4.89 27.52
N SER A 451 -13.01 -5.34 28.77
CA SER A 451 -13.09 -4.48 29.96
C SER A 451 -11.76 -3.80 30.35
N GLU A 452 -10.62 -4.30 29.86
CA GLU A 452 -9.30 -3.70 30.06
C GLU A 452 -9.05 -2.55 29.06
N ILE A 453 -9.73 -2.58 27.92
CA ILE A 453 -9.49 -1.64 26.81
C ILE A 453 -10.32 -0.37 27.03
N VAL A 454 -9.75 0.56 27.78
CA VAL A 454 -10.32 1.89 27.97
C VAL A 454 -9.66 2.84 26.98
N VAL A 455 -10.45 3.41 26.06
CA VAL A 455 -9.96 4.36 25.05
C VAL A 455 -10.65 5.71 25.22
N LYS A 456 -9.87 6.78 25.34
CA LYS A 456 -10.40 8.14 25.49
C LYS A 456 -10.83 8.74 24.14
N ALA A 457 -10.06 8.51 23.08
CA ALA A 457 -10.45 8.91 21.72
C ALA A 457 -11.62 8.05 21.18
N ARG A 458 -12.52 8.67 20.40
CA ARG A 458 -13.72 8.00 19.84
C ARG A 458 -13.94 8.43 18.38
N GLY A 459 -14.67 7.61 17.64
CA GLY A 459 -15.10 7.89 16.26
C GLY A 459 -14.18 7.26 15.19
N GLY A 460 -14.63 7.30 13.94
CA GLY A 460 -13.88 6.79 12.79
C GLY A 460 -13.42 5.34 12.93
N GLU A 461 -12.18 5.09 12.55
CA GLU A 461 -11.51 3.79 12.58
C GLU A 461 -11.27 3.27 14.01
N VAL A 462 -11.18 4.17 15.01
CA VAL A 462 -11.09 3.77 16.43
C VAL A 462 -12.37 3.01 16.83
N ALA A 463 -13.55 3.52 16.44
CA ALA A 463 -14.81 2.83 16.72
C ALA A 463 -14.89 1.44 16.05
N ARG A 464 -14.40 1.32 14.82
CA ARG A 464 -14.34 0.02 14.10
C ARG A 464 -13.42 -0.98 14.80
N ARG A 465 -12.28 -0.53 15.33
CA ARG A 465 -11.36 -1.36 16.11
C ARG A 465 -11.99 -1.83 17.42
N LEU A 466 -12.69 -0.94 18.13
CA LEU A 466 -13.39 -1.28 19.37
C LEU A 466 -14.51 -2.29 19.15
N GLU A 467 -15.32 -2.11 18.09
CA GLU A 467 -16.34 -3.08 17.67
C GLU A 467 -15.72 -4.46 17.40
N TYR A 468 -14.61 -4.50 16.66
CA TYR A 468 -13.89 -5.74 16.36
C TYR A 468 -13.27 -6.41 17.61
N LEU A 469 -12.92 -5.61 18.61
CA LEU A 469 -12.41 -6.07 19.90
C LEU A 469 -13.53 -6.44 20.89
N GLY A 470 -14.80 -6.20 20.54
CA GLY A 470 -15.94 -6.44 21.43
C GLY A 470 -16.03 -5.48 22.61
N VAL A 471 -15.46 -4.28 22.47
CA VAL A 471 -15.49 -3.22 23.49
C VAL A 471 -16.72 -2.34 23.26
N GLU A 472 -17.63 -2.31 24.23
CA GLU A 472 -18.88 -1.52 24.21
C GLU A 472 -18.67 -0.02 24.46
#